data_AF-A0A4U5V1U4-F1
#
_entry.id   AF-A0A4U5V1U4-F1
#
_cell.length_a   1.000
_cell.length_b   1.000
_cell.length_c   1.000
_cell.angle_alpha   90.00
_cell.angle_beta   90.00
_cell.angle_gamma   90.00
#
_symmetry.space_group_name_H-M   'P 1'
#
loop_
_entity.id
_entity.type
_entity.pdbx_description
1 polymer ?
#
loop_
_entity_poly.entity_id
_entity_poly.type
_entity_poly.pdbx_seq_one_letter_code
_entity_poly.pdbx_strand_id
1 'polypeptide(L)'
;MHYPREPALKYDCITSFVPAGVTVPLPSCGGLIPVGHHPQAERGCTCCCAADDMYKLEETTFLKLVNMWGKIKELNANVEECTKDVQIAFSATIDPSIAVPMPGTSERCFGPFNTNVPIPYAVVSLNNGFGFNPTMGIFTTPRSGVYLFSFTAYSYVEKGERLYHQVQLMKNGAKVVSVWENNREDGEDSATQLYPLTAVRQSISITAGLAVKPSRHRLSLRSWKASERQEAFCVISELPEGFQSGPLLCLPCCLPPFILQA
;
A
#
# COMPACT_ATOMS: atom_id res chain seq x y z
N MET A 1 -19.34 -16.19 -21.14
CA MET A 1 -19.83 -14.98 -21.84
C MET A 1 -19.64 -15.21 -23.33
N HIS A 2 -20.72 -15.48 -24.04
CA HIS A 2 -20.72 -15.58 -25.50
C HIS A 2 -20.75 -14.15 -26.04
N TYR A 3 -19.64 -13.66 -26.59
CA TYR A 3 -19.68 -12.42 -27.36
C TYR A 3 -20.31 -12.73 -28.73
N PRO A 4 -21.25 -11.91 -29.21
CA PRO A 4 -21.77 -12.06 -30.56
C PRO A 4 -20.59 -11.87 -31.52
N ARG A 5 -20.36 -12.85 -32.40
CA ARG A 5 -19.51 -12.66 -33.58
C ARG A 5 -20.22 -11.62 -34.44
N GLU A 6 -19.66 -10.41 -34.54
CA GLU A 6 -20.05 -9.49 -35.60
C GLU A 6 -19.84 -10.22 -36.95
N PRO A 7 -20.79 -10.10 -37.89
CA PRO A 7 -20.59 -10.66 -39.22
C PRO A 7 -19.35 -10.01 -39.82
N ALA A 8 -18.39 -10.83 -40.24
CA ALA A 8 -17.24 -10.35 -41.01
C ALA A 8 -17.76 -9.48 -42.15
N LEU A 9 -17.44 -8.18 -42.10
CA LEU A 9 -17.75 -7.25 -43.17
C LEU A 9 -17.00 -7.73 -44.41
N LYS A 10 -17.76 -8.41 -45.28
CA LYS A 10 -17.29 -8.85 -46.59
C LYS A 10 -17.22 -7.60 -47.47
N TYR A 11 -16.10 -6.90 -47.44
CA TYR A 11 -15.83 -5.83 -48.38
C TYR A 11 -15.52 -6.45 -49.75
N ASP A 12 -16.56 -6.61 -50.58
CA ASP A 12 -16.37 -6.87 -52.00
C ASP A 12 -15.61 -5.68 -52.60
N CYS A 13 -14.48 -5.95 -53.27
CA CYS A 13 -13.62 -4.95 -53.91
C CYS A 13 -14.28 -4.20 -55.10
N ILE A 14 -15.61 -4.19 -55.19
CA ILE A 14 -16.37 -3.49 -56.24
C ILE A 14 -17.65 -2.91 -55.64
N THR A 15 -17.55 -1.97 -54.72
CA THR A 15 -18.69 -1.08 -54.42
C THR A 15 -18.24 0.34 -54.08
N SER A 16 -17.49 0.99 -54.98
CA SER A 16 -17.61 2.44 -55.06
C SER A 16 -18.96 2.75 -55.70
N PHE A 17 -19.92 3.20 -54.88
CA PHE A 17 -21.16 3.83 -55.36
C PHE A 17 -20.79 5.02 -56.25
N VAL A 18 -20.78 4.82 -57.57
CA VAL A 18 -20.67 5.91 -58.55
C VAL A 18 -22.11 6.30 -58.91
N PRO A 19 -22.55 7.54 -58.62
CA PRO A 19 -23.89 8.00 -59.01
C PRO A 19 -24.03 7.97 -60.54
N ALA A 20 -25.20 7.57 -61.02
CA ALA A 20 -25.51 7.47 -62.43
C ALA A 20 -25.24 8.81 -63.14
N GLY A 21 -24.28 8.82 -64.07
CA GLY A 21 -23.92 9.99 -64.89
C GLY A 21 -22.48 10.47 -64.77
N VAL A 22 -21.64 9.89 -63.90
CA VAL A 22 -20.20 10.23 -63.83
C VAL A 22 -19.35 9.10 -64.43
N THR A 23 -18.68 9.40 -65.55
CA THR A 23 -17.64 8.54 -66.12
C THR A 23 -16.30 8.82 -65.42
N VAL A 24 -15.81 7.86 -64.63
CA VAL A 24 -14.43 7.86 -64.11
C VAL A 24 -13.57 7.00 -65.03
N PRO A 25 -12.36 7.41 -65.42
CA PRO A 25 -11.52 6.58 -66.29
C PRO A 25 -11.14 5.30 -65.53
N LEU A 26 -11.54 4.14 -66.05
CA LEU A 26 -10.91 2.88 -65.65
C LEU A 26 -9.42 2.92 -66.06
N PRO A 27 -8.50 2.37 -65.26
CA PRO A 27 -7.18 2.06 -65.75
C PRO A 27 -7.35 1.09 -66.91
N SER A 28 -7.02 1.55 -68.11
CA SER A 28 -7.12 0.79 -69.34
C SER A 28 -6.24 -0.46 -69.24
N CYS A 29 -6.86 -1.64 -69.23
CA CYS A 29 -6.20 -2.84 -69.74
C CYS A 29 -6.04 -2.65 -71.25
N GLY A 30 -4.94 -2.02 -71.65
CA GLY A 30 -4.63 -1.75 -73.04
C GLY A 30 -4.26 -3.03 -73.79
N GLY A 31 -4.90 -3.25 -74.93
CA GLY A 31 -4.27 -3.91 -76.07
C GLY A 31 -4.78 -5.31 -76.42
N LEU A 32 -5.42 -5.37 -77.59
CA LEU A 32 -5.83 -6.54 -78.37
C LEU A 32 -4.82 -7.71 -78.39
N ILE A 33 -5.36 -8.93 -78.34
CA ILE A 33 -4.69 -10.20 -78.61
C ILE A 33 -4.43 -10.33 -80.13
N PRO A 34 -3.21 -10.71 -80.57
CA PRO A 34 -3.03 -11.61 -81.69
C PRO A 34 -2.66 -13.01 -81.18
N VAL A 35 -3.20 -14.01 -81.85
CA VAL A 35 -3.04 -15.44 -81.56
C VAL A 35 -1.61 -15.89 -81.88
N GLY A 36 -0.94 -16.57 -80.95
CA GLY A 36 0.13 -17.54 -81.26
C GLY A 36 1.41 -17.50 -80.41
N HIS A 37 1.74 -18.68 -79.86
CA HIS A 37 3.05 -19.17 -79.37
C HIS A 37 3.53 -18.79 -77.94
N HIS A 38 3.91 -19.86 -77.21
CA HIS A 38 4.51 -20.01 -75.86
C HIS A 38 5.72 -19.09 -75.56
N PRO A 39 6.28 -19.02 -74.32
CA PRO A 39 5.81 -19.40 -72.97
C PRO A 39 5.98 -18.25 -71.92
N GLN A 40 5.68 -18.53 -70.64
CA GLN A 40 5.95 -17.70 -69.44
C GLN A 40 4.98 -16.55 -69.14
N ALA A 41 3.82 -16.91 -68.60
CA ALA A 41 2.99 -16.00 -67.82
C ALA A 41 3.52 -15.91 -66.39
N GLU A 42 4.47 -15.01 -66.13
CA GLU A 42 4.59 -14.42 -64.79
C GLU A 42 3.41 -13.45 -64.62
N ARG A 43 2.31 -13.96 -64.06
CA ARG A 43 1.12 -13.18 -63.74
C ARG A 43 1.45 -12.23 -62.59
N GLY A 44 1.55 -10.94 -62.90
CA GLY A 44 1.67 -9.87 -61.91
C GLY A 44 0.45 -9.83 -60.98
N CYS A 45 0.65 -10.29 -59.75
CA CYS A 45 -0.25 -10.15 -58.60
C CYS A 45 -0.46 -8.67 -58.25
N THR A 46 -1.65 -8.12 -58.47
CA THR A 46 -1.99 -6.78 -57.99
C THR A 46 -3.36 -6.81 -57.29
N CYS A 47 -3.40 -6.28 -56.07
CA CYS A 47 -4.45 -6.30 -55.01
C CYS A 47 -4.86 -7.66 -54.39
N CYS A 48 -5.15 -8.72 -55.17
CA CYS A 48 -5.64 -9.98 -54.57
C CYS A 48 -4.59 -10.73 -53.72
N CYS A 49 -3.31 -10.59 -54.06
CA CYS A 49 -2.23 -11.27 -53.33
C CYS A 49 -1.84 -10.55 -52.02
N ALA A 50 -2.20 -9.28 -51.86
CA ALA A 50 -1.99 -8.52 -50.62
C ALA A 50 -3.15 -8.64 -49.61
N ALA A 51 -4.35 -8.95 -50.09
CA ALA A 51 -5.53 -9.12 -49.23
C ALA A 51 -5.39 -10.34 -48.30
N ASP A 52 -4.91 -11.48 -48.82
CA ASP A 52 -4.65 -12.69 -48.03
C ASP A 52 -3.63 -12.44 -46.91
N ASP A 53 -2.56 -11.70 -47.21
CA ASP A 53 -1.55 -11.36 -46.22
C ASP A 53 -2.08 -10.38 -45.17
N MET A 54 -2.97 -9.47 -45.57
CA MET A 54 -3.65 -8.55 -44.65
C MET A 54 -4.61 -9.30 -43.72
N TYR A 55 -5.41 -10.25 -44.23
CA TYR A 55 -6.29 -11.09 -43.41
C TYR A 55 -5.50 -11.95 -42.42
N LYS A 56 -4.39 -12.56 -42.85
CA LYS A 56 -3.48 -13.30 -41.94
C LYS A 56 -2.88 -12.38 -40.88
N LEU A 57 -2.55 -11.14 -41.23
CA LEU A 57 -2.03 -10.17 -40.27
C LEU A 57 -3.09 -9.79 -39.23
N GLU A 58 -4.34 -9.58 -39.63
CA GLU A 58 -5.45 -9.29 -38.71
C GLU A 58 -5.70 -10.46 -37.75
N GLU A 59 -5.77 -11.69 -38.26
CA GLU A 59 -6.00 -12.89 -37.44
C GLU A 59 -4.85 -13.12 -36.45
N THR A 60 -3.59 -13.00 -36.92
CA THR A 60 -2.42 -13.15 -36.04
C THR A 60 -2.34 -12.04 -35.00
N THR A 61 -2.71 -10.81 -35.35
CA THR A 61 -2.77 -9.68 -34.42
C THR A 61 -3.85 -9.91 -33.37
N PHE A 62 -5.03 -10.36 -33.78
CA PHE A 62 -6.11 -10.71 -32.87
C PHE A 62 -5.72 -11.82 -31.90
N LEU A 63 -5.12 -12.91 -32.38
CA LEU A 63 -4.66 -14.01 -31.53
C LEU A 63 -3.56 -13.55 -30.55
N LYS A 64 -2.65 -12.68 -30.97
CA LYS A 64 -1.65 -12.07 -30.08
C LYS A 64 -2.30 -11.20 -29.01
N LEU A 65 -3.30 -10.39 -29.35
CA LEU A 65 -4.04 -9.58 -28.39
C LEU A 65 -4.76 -10.44 -27.35
N VAL A 66 -5.45 -11.50 -27.78
CA VAL A 66 -6.12 -12.44 -26.88
C VAL A 66 -5.11 -13.14 -25.95
N ASN A 67 -3.99 -13.61 -26.48
CA ASN A 67 -2.94 -14.24 -25.68
C ASN A 67 -2.32 -13.24 -24.67
N MET A 68 -1.99 -12.03 -25.11
CA MET A 68 -1.51 -10.98 -24.21
C MET A 68 -2.51 -10.66 -23.11
N TRP A 69 -3.80 -10.59 -23.43
CA TRP A 69 -4.83 -10.32 -22.46
C TRP A 69 -4.98 -11.46 -21.44
N GLY A 70 -4.84 -12.71 -21.88
CA GLY A 70 -4.73 -13.89 -21.01
C GLY A 70 -3.56 -13.78 -20.04
N LYS A 71 -2.36 -13.45 -20.55
CA LYS A 71 -1.17 -13.25 -19.72
C LYS A 71 -1.30 -12.10 -18.72
N ILE A 72 -1.94 -10.99 -19.11
CA ILE A 72 -2.19 -9.84 -18.21
C ILE A 72 -3.14 -10.27 -17.08
N LYS A 73 -4.19 -11.03 -17.40
CA LYS A 73 -5.11 -11.56 -16.38
C LYS A 73 -4.41 -12.50 -15.40
N GLU A 74 -3.61 -13.41 -15.91
CA GLU A 74 -2.83 -14.35 -15.10
C GLU A 74 -1.84 -13.61 -14.20
N LEU A 75 -1.09 -12.66 -14.76
CA LEU A 75 -0.17 -11.81 -13.99
C LEU A 75 -0.91 -11.06 -12.87
N ASN A 76 -2.07 -10.47 -13.17
CA ASN A 76 -2.86 -9.77 -12.16
C ASN A 76 -3.34 -10.71 -11.05
N ALA A 77 -3.80 -11.91 -11.39
CA ALA A 77 -4.20 -12.92 -10.42
C ALA A 77 -3.02 -13.34 -9.51
N ASN A 78 -1.85 -13.59 -10.09
CA ASN A 78 -0.65 -13.97 -9.36
C ASN A 78 -0.15 -12.84 -8.46
N VAL A 79 -0.22 -11.58 -8.91
CA VAL A 79 0.11 -10.41 -8.09
C VAL A 79 -0.88 -10.28 -6.94
N GLU A 80 -2.17 -10.41 -7.19
CA GLU A 80 -3.18 -10.39 -6.11
C GLU A 80 -2.95 -11.51 -5.10
N GLU A 81 -2.68 -12.73 -5.54
CA GLU A 81 -2.37 -13.86 -4.66
C GLU A 81 -1.11 -13.60 -3.82
N CYS A 82 -0.02 -13.18 -4.46
CA CYS A 82 1.24 -12.85 -3.77
C CYS A 82 1.09 -11.64 -2.82
N THR A 83 0.11 -10.77 -3.05
CA THR A 83 -0.11 -9.56 -2.24
C THR A 83 -1.17 -9.74 -1.15
N LYS A 84 -2.05 -10.74 -1.24
CA LYS A 84 -3.17 -10.96 -0.29
C LYS A 84 -2.73 -11.25 1.14
N ASP A 85 -1.58 -11.90 1.35
CA ASP A 85 -1.18 -12.40 2.68
C ASP A 85 -0.09 -11.59 3.39
N VAL A 86 0.28 -10.41 2.86
CA VAL A 86 1.30 -9.59 3.50
C VAL A 86 0.68 -8.81 4.67
N GLN A 87 0.74 -9.42 5.85
CA GLN A 87 0.48 -8.75 7.11
C GLN A 87 1.53 -7.67 7.35
N ILE A 88 1.09 -6.45 7.64
CA ILE A 88 1.97 -5.34 7.98
C ILE A 88 1.63 -4.92 9.40
N ALA A 89 2.57 -5.15 10.31
CA ALA A 89 2.42 -4.77 11.70
C ALA A 89 3.80 -4.63 12.34
N PHE A 90 3.90 -3.73 13.32
CA PHE A 90 5.10 -3.65 14.15
C PHE A 90 4.74 -3.32 15.60
N SER A 91 5.64 -3.71 16.49
CA SER A 91 5.57 -3.42 17.92
C SER A 91 6.99 -3.22 18.44
N ALA A 92 7.23 -2.09 19.11
CA ALA A 92 8.54 -1.75 19.63
C ALA A 92 8.45 -0.91 20.90
N THR A 93 9.50 -0.98 21.72
CA THR A 93 9.72 -0.16 22.91
C THR A 93 11.06 0.57 22.83
N ILE A 94 11.21 1.63 23.62
CA ILE A 94 12.49 2.31 23.78
C ILE A 94 13.50 1.37 24.44
N ASP A 95 14.76 1.45 24.01
CA ASP A 95 15.90 0.92 24.75
C ASP A 95 16.35 1.94 25.82
N PRO A 96 16.37 1.59 27.12
CA PRO A 96 16.87 2.47 28.18
C PRO A 96 18.28 3.04 27.95
N SER A 97 19.11 2.37 27.14
CA SER A 97 20.49 2.76 26.84
C SER A 97 20.62 4.11 26.12
N ILE A 98 19.58 4.58 25.42
CA ILE A 98 19.60 5.86 24.69
C ILE A 98 19.62 7.09 25.62
N ALA A 99 19.41 6.88 26.92
CA ALA A 99 19.37 7.95 27.92
C ALA A 99 20.80 8.47 28.23
N VAL A 100 21.00 9.78 28.04
CA VAL A 100 22.25 10.48 28.39
C VAL A 100 22.12 11.21 29.73
N PRO A 101 23.20 11.35 30.52
CA PRO A 101 23.18 12.14 31.75
C PRO A 101 22.81 13.60 31.49
N MET A 102 21.87 14.12 32.26
CA MET A 102 21.47 15.52 32.18
C MET A 102 22.38 16.38 33.08
N PRO A 103 23.01 17.44 32.53
CA PRO A 103 23.92 18.29 33.31
C PRO A 103 23.26 18.85 34.57
N GLY A 104 23.95 18.77 35.71
CA GLY A 104 23.47 19.30 36.99
C GLY A 104 22.44 18.42 37.71
N THR A 105 22.15 17.21 37.21
CA THR A 105 21.25 16.24 37.86
C THR A 105 21.85 14.84 37.83
N SER A 106 21.35 13.93 38.66
CA SER A 106 21.66 12.49 38.56
C SER A 106 20.82 11.77 37.50
N GLU A 107 20.02 12.50 36.74
CA GLU A 107 19.02 11.93 35.85
C GLU A 107 19.58 11.63 34.47
N ARG A 108 19.02 10.60 33.82
CA ARG A 108 19.35 10.24 32.44
C ARG A 108 18.12 10.33 31.56
N CYS A 109 18.23 11.09 30.47
CA CYS A 109 17.12 11.36 29.56
C CYS A 109 17.56 11.22 28.09
N PHE A 110 16.63 10.92 27.20
CA PHE A 110 16.74 11.23 25.78
C PHE A 110 16.25 12.67 25.57
N GLY A 111 17.17 13.60 25.31
CA GLY A 111 16.92 15.05 25.28
C GLY A 111 17.52 15.80 26.48
N PRO A 112 17.12 17.06 26.75
CA PRO A 112 16.01 17.79 26.15
C PRO A 112 16.31 18.28 24.73
N PHE A 113 15.28 18.38 23.90
CA PHE A 113 15.37 18.94 22.57
C PHE A 113 14.59 20.25 22.51
N ASN A 114 15.02 21.21 21.69
CA ASN A 114 14.27 22.42 21.37
C ASN A 114 13.44 22.27 20.08
N THR A 115 13.58 21.11 19.44
CA THR A 115 12.90 20.71 18.21
C THR A 115 12.41 19.28 18.36
N ASN A 116 11.42 18.89 17.58
CA ASN A 116 10.94 17.51 17.56
C ASN A 116 12.01 16.55 17.00
N VAL A 117 12.50 15.64 17.84
CA VAL A 117 13.49 14.62 17.45
C VAL A 117 12.84 13.24 17.49
N PRO A 118 12.91 12.45 16.39
CA PRO A 118 12.42 11.07 16.39
C PRO A 118 13.06 10.22 17.48
N ILE A 119 12.25 9.47 18.21
CA ILE A 119 12.70 8.60 19.28
C ILE A 119 13.02 7.22 18.68
N PRO A 120 14.25 6.69 18.84
CA PRO A 120 14.55 5.32 18.45
C PRO A 120 13.80 4.32 19.34
N TYR A 121 12.95 3.48 18.74
CA TYR A 121 12.36 2.31 19.42
C TYR A 121 13.16 1.07 19.00
N ALA A 122 14.33 0.91 19.62
CA ALA A 122 15.31 -0.10 19.23
C ALA A 122 14.94 -1.53 19.67
N VAL A 123 14.09 -1.68 20.68
CA VAL A 123 13.63 -2.99 21.17
C VAL A 123 12.38 -3.38 20.39
N VAL A 124 12.56 -4.17 19.33
CA VAL A 124 11.48 -4.57 18.40
C VAL A 124 11.00 -5.98 18.73
N SER A 125 9.72 -6.13 19.07
CA SER A 125 9.10 -7.45 19.25
C SER A 125 8.42 -7.98 17.98
N LEU A 126 8.01 -7.10 17.06
CA LEU A 126 7.38 -7.45 15.79
C LEU A 126 7.70 -6.40 14.72
N ASN A 127 7.96 -6.82 13.47
CA ASN A 127 8.13 -5.92 12.32
C ASN A 127 7.76 -6.62 10.99
N ASN A 128 6.56 -7.18 10.93
CA ASN A 128 6.05 -7.82 9.72
C ASN A 128 5.84 -6.80 8.60
N GLY A 129 6.28 -7.14 7.40
CA GLY A 129 6.26 -6.23 6.24
C GLY A 129 7.41 -5.20 6.24
N PHE A 130 8.32 -5.25 7.22
CA PHE A 130 9.58 -4.50 7.27
C PHE A 130 9.44 -2.98 7.04
N GLY A 131 8.31 -2.41 7.45
CA GLY A 131 8.03 -0.98 7.31
C GLY A 131 8.67 -0.13 8.41
N PHE A 132 9.02 -0.72 9.56
CA PHE A 132 9.59 0.01 10.70
C PHE A 132 11.13 -0.01 10.68
N ASN A 133 11.74 1.17 10.80
CA ASN A 133 13.18 1.33 11.02
C ASN A 133 13.43 1.64 12.52
N PRO A 134 13.99 0.70 13.30
CA PRO A 134 14.18 0.87 14.74
C PRO A 134 15.21 1.94 15.11
N THR A 135 16.27 2.07 14.31
CA THR A 135 17.35 3.05 14.54
C THR A 135 16.83 4.47 14.37
N MET A 136 15.98 4.71 13.37
CA MET A 136 15.41 6.03 13.11
C MET A 136 14.12 6.29 13.90
N GLY A 137 13.45 5.26 14.39
CA GLY A 137 12.11 5.39 15.00
C GLY A 137 11.03 5.76 13.98
N ILE A 138 11.22 5.40 12.71
CA ILE A 138 10.33 5.80 11.60
C ILE A 138 9.70 4.57 10.98
N PHE A 139 8.38 4.57 10.92
CA PHE A 139 7.60 3.66 10.10
C PHE A 139 7.31 4.27 8.74
N THR A 140 7.69 3.59 7.66
CA THR A 140 7.32 3.94 6.29
C THR A 140 6.30 2.94 5.79
N THR A 141 5.12 3.42 5.37
CA THR A 141 4.04 2.53 4.95
C THR A 141 4.45 1.76 3.70
N PRO A 142 4.64 0.42 3.76
CA PRO A 142 5.15 -0.34 2.62
C PRO A 142 4.08 -0.53 1.54
N ARG A 143 2.80 -0.35 1.88
CA ARG A 143 1.67 -0.45 0.95
C ARG A 143 0.61 0.61 1.28
N SER A 144 -0.23 0.91 0.28
CA SER A 144 -1.42 1.72 0.48
C SER A 144 -2.42 1.01 1.39
N GLY A 145 -3.07 1.74 2.29
CA GLY A 145 -4.21 1.25 3.07
C GLY A 145 -4.45 2.05 4.35
N VAL A 146 -5.30 1.53 5.21
CA VAL A 146 -5.59 2.10 6.53
C VAL A 146 -4.72 1.42 7.57
N TYR A 147 -4.02 2.22 8.36
CA TYR A 147 -3.16 1.80 9.44
C TYR A 147 -3.71 2.35 10.76
N LEU A 148 -3.62 1.57 11.83
CA LEU A 148 -3.91 2.06 13.17
C LEU A 148 -2.61 2.14 13.95
N PHE A 149 -2.25 3.34 14.40
CA PHE A 149 -1.10 3.56 15.27
C PHE A 149 -1.58 3.67 16.70
N SER A 150 -0.93 2.93 17.59
CA SER A 150 -1.08 3.05 19.03
C SER A 150 0.26 3.43 19.62
N PHE A 151 0.27 4.44 20.47
CA PHE A 151 1.42 4.67 21.33
C PHE A 151 0.99 4.96 22.75
N THR A 152 1.76 4.40 23.67
CA THR A 152 1.57 4.61 25.10
C THR A 152 2.82 5.30 25.63
N ALA A 153 2.62 6.41 26.33
CA ALA A 153 3.61 7.02 27.17
C ALA A 153 3.25 6.73 28.62
N TYR A 154 4.11 6.00 29.31
CA TYR A 154 4.06 5.80 30.75
C TYR A 154 5.28 6.46 31.36
N SER A 155 5.14 7.07 32.52
CA SER A 155 6.18 7.83 33.20
C SER A 155 6.09 7.63 34.71
N TYR A 156 7.26 7.47 35.33
CA TYR A 156 7.43 7.41 36.78
C TYR A 156 8.53 8.38 37.22
N VAL A 157 8.37 9.00 38.37
CA VAL A 157 9.37 9.80 39.08
C VAL A 157 9.28 9.55 40.57
N GLU A 158 10.40 9.72 41.28
CA GLU A 158 10.41 9.58 42.73
C GLU A 158 9.69 10.76 43.41
N LYS A 159 9.29 10.57 44.67
CA LYS A 159 8.56 11.58 45.43
C LYS A 159 9.39 12.88 45.53
N GLY A 160 8.82 13.99 45.08
CA GLY A 160 9.45 15.31 45.09
C GLY A 160 10.15 15.69 43.78
N GLU A 161 10.28 14.75 42.83
CA GLU A 161 10.77 15.01 41.48
C GLU A 161 9.62 15.45 40.55
N ARG A 162 9.97 16.16 39.47
CA ARG A 162 8.99 16.64 38.50
C ARG A 162 8.82 15.64 37.36
N LEU A 163 7.58 15.23 37.11
CA LEU A 163 7.21 14.48 35.92
C LEU A 163 6.89 15.47 34.79
N TYR A 164 7.68 15.44 33.73
CA TYR A 164 7.48 16.33 32.59
C TYR A 164 7.94 15.66 31.31
N HIS A 165 7.01 15.39 30.39
CA HIS A 165 7.34 14.81 29.09
C HIS A 165 6.39 15.31 28.01
N GLN A 166 6.87 15.31 26.77
CA GLN A 166 6.06 15.57 25.60
C GLN A 166 6.45 14.62 24.48
N VAL A 167 5.48 13.85 24.02
CA VAL A 167 5.63 12.85 22.98
C VAL A 167 4.60 13.14 21.90
N GLN A 168 5.05 13.21 20.64
CA GLN A 168 4.21 13.60 19.52
C GLN A 168 4.25 12.55 18.42
N LEU A 169 3.08 12.17 17.91
CA LEU A 169 2.98 11.41 16.68
C LEU A 169 3.07 12.38 15.50
N MET A 170 4.00 12.10 14.60
CA MET A 170 4.31 12.92 13.45
C MET A 170 4.01 12.13 12.17
N LYS A 171 3.30 12.75 11.24
CA LYS A 171 3.04 12.26 9.88
C LYS A 171 3.76 13.19 8.89
N ASN A 172 4.72 12.66 8.14
CA ASN A 172 5.51 13.43 7.17
C ASN A 172 6.09 14.73 7.77
N GLY A 173 6.57 14.67 9.01
CA GLY A 173 7.12 15.82 9.73
C GLY A 173 6.09 16.79 10.32
N ALA A 174 4.79 16.58 10.11
CA ALA A 174 3.72 17.36 10.72
C ALA A 174 3.11 16.64 11.93
N LYS A 175 2.88 17.37 13.02
CA LYS A 175 2.25 16.84 14.24
C LYS A 175 0.79 16.49 13.98
N VAL A 176 0.39 15.26 14.32
CA VAL A 176 -1.02 14.81 14.25
C VAL A 176 -1.63 14.61 15.63
N VAL A 177 -0.87 14.07 16.58
CA VAL A 177 -1.32 13.81 17.97
C VAL A 177 -0.18 14.12 18.93
N SER A 178 -0.50 14.58 20.14
CA SER A 178 0.47 14.83 21.20
C SER A 178 -0.04 14.29 22.51
N VAL A 179 0.85 13.69 23.29
CA VAL A 179 0.72 13.50 24.73
C VAL A 179 1.67 14.50 25.39
N TRP A 180 1.19 15.18 26.42
CA TRP A 180 1.99 16.08 27.22
C TRP A 180 1.60 15.88 28.67
N GLU A 181 2.60 15.81 29.53
CA GLU A 181 2.39 15.70 30.96
C GLU A 181 3.26 16.69 31.73
N ASN A 182 2.71 17.17 32.84
CA ASN A 182 3.32 18.15 33.73
C ASN A 182 2.76 17.99 35.14
N ASN A 183 3.00 16.83 35.70
CA ASN A 183 2.47 16.47 37.01
C ASN A 183 3.35 17.00 38.14
N ARG A 184 2.70 17.36 39.24
CA ARG A 184 3.32 17.80 40.50
C ARG A 184 2.74 17.10 41.73
N GLU A 185 1.71 16.28 41.57
CA GLU A 185 0.91 15.76 42.67
C GLU A 185 1.28 14.32 43.02
N ASP A 186 1.42 13.45 42.02
CA ASP A 186 1.93 12.08 42.16
C ASP A 186 3.06 11.77 41.18
N GLY A 187 3.71 10.64 41.42
CA GLY A 187 4.95 10.26 40.74
C GLY A 187 4.73 9.41 39.49
N GLU A 188 3.50 9.08 39.12
CA GLU A 188 3.18 8.11 38.06
C GLU A 188 2.17 8.75 37.11
N ASP A 189 2.36 8.62 35.80
CA ASP A 189 1.32 8.94 34.84
C ASP A 189 1.41 8.08 33.57
N SER A 190 0.28 7.87 32.91
CA SER A 190 0.22 7.13 31.66
C SER A 190 -0.85 7.67 30.70
N ALA A 191 -0.52 7.77 29.43
CA ALA A 191 -1.45 8.12 28.37
C ALA A 191 -1.24 7.22 27.15
N THR A 192 -2.34 6.73 26.59
CA THR A 192 -2.35 5.97 25.33
C THR A 192 -3.15 6.71 24.28
N GLN A 193 -2.60 6.81 23.07
CA GLN A 193 -3.25 7.46 21.94
C GLN A 193 -3.36 6.48 20.78
N LEU A 194 -4.55 6.45 20.17
CA LEU A 194 -4.86 5.68 18.98
C LEU A 194 -5.12 6.64 17.82
N TYR A 195 -4.47 6.42 16.68
CA TYR A 195 -4.63 7.26 15.51
C TYR A 195 -4.80 6.40 14.24
N PRO A 196 -6.03 6.28 13.70
CA PRO A 196 -6.24 5.67 12.41
C PRO A 196 -5.76 6.61 11.30
N LEU A 197 -5.04 6.04 10.33
CA LEU A 197 -4.39 6.78 9.26
C LEU A 197 -4.51 6.03 7.94
N THR A 198 -5.15 6.67 6.96
CA THR A 198 -5.04 6.23 5.57
C THR A 198 -3.72 6.74 4.99
N ALA A 199 -2.86 5.79 4.58
CA ALA A 199 -1.51 6.07 4.15
C ALA A 199 -1.17 5.44 2.81
N VAL A 200 -0.44 6.21 2.00
CA VAL A 200 0.26 5.78 0.78
C VAL A 200 1.63 6.43 0.82
N ARG A 201 2.69 5.63 0.98
CA ARG A 201 4.08 6.12 1.07
C ARG A 201 4.27 7.25 2.11
N GLN A 202 3.64 7.12 3.26
CA GLN A 202 3.78 8.11 4.34
C GLN A 202 4.83 7.63 5.35
N SER A 203 5.55 8.61 5.91
CA SER A 203 6.47 8.43 7.02
C SER A 203 5.77 8.81 8.33
N ILE A 204 5.80 7.89 9.28
CA ILE A 204 5.22 8.05 10.60
C ILE A 204 6.35 7.90 11.63
N SER A 205 6.45 8.84 12.56
CA SER A 205 7.43 8.77 13.63
C SER A 205 6.84 9.29 14.92
N ILE A 206 7.40 8.86 16.04
CA ILE A 206 7.13 9.48 17.32
C ILE A 206 8.33 10.31 17.70
N THR A 207 8.09 11.58 18.00
CA THR A 207 9.15 12.53 18.34
C THR A 207 9.03 12.99 19.78
N ALA A 208 10.18 13.17 20.42
CA ALA A 208 10.32 13.89 21.67
C ALA A 208 10.58 15.37 21.35
N GLY A 209 9.72 16.25 21.85
CA GLY A 209 9.95 17.71 21.82
C GLY A 209 10.62 18.22 23.10
N LEU A 210 10.71 17.38 24.14
CA LEU A 210 11.29 17.64 25.46
C LEU A 210 12.07 16.41 25.92
N ALA A 211 12.72 16.48 27.09
CA ALA A 211 13.41 15.32 27.67
C ALA A 211 12.40 14.18 27.99
N VAL A 212 12.72 12.96 27.57
CA VAL A 212 12.04 11.73 27.97
C VAL A 212 13.02 10.89 28.78
N LYS A 213 12.64 10.22 29.87
CA LYS A 213 13.56 9.36 30.66
C LYS A 213 13.32 7.87 30.35
N PRO A 214 14.05 7.22 29.44
CA PRO A 214 13.81 5.84 29.04
C PRO A 214 13.74 4.77 30.15
N SER A 215 14.47 4.95 31.26
CA SER A 215 14.45 3.98 32.37
C SER A 215 13.25 4.13 33.30
N ARG A 216 12.70 5.35 33.41
CA ARG A 216 11.50 5.63 34.20
C ARG A 216 10.26 5.88 33.34
N HIS A 217 10.42 5.96 32.03
CA HIS A 217 9.35 6.12 31.08
C HIS A 217 9.31 4.90 30.18
N ARG A 218 8.14 4.30 30.04
CA ARG A 218 7.92 3.23 29.08
C ARG A 218 7.16 3.81 27.91
N LEU A 219 7.85 4.02 26.79
CA LEU A 219 7.16 4.27 25.53
C LEU A 219 7.04 2.97 24.75
N SER A 220 5.82 2.64 24.34
CA SER A 220 5.55 1.57 23.39
C SER A 220 4.87 2.13 22.15
N LEU A 221 5.21 1.58 21.00
CA LEU A 221 4.63 1.94 19.71
C LEU A 221 4.20 0.68 19.00
N ARG A 222 2.95 0.66 18.55
CA ARG A 222 2.37 -0.43 17.78
C ARG A 222 1.68 0.13 16.54
N SER A 223 1.75 -0.62 15.45
CA SER A 223 0.94 -0.33 14.27
C SER A 223 0.54 -1.60 13.55
N TRP A 224 -0.60 -1.57 12.88
CA TRP A 224 -1.05 -2.63 12.00
C TRP A 224 -1.87 -2.07 10.85
N LYS A 225 -1.79 -2.71 9.70
CA LYS A 225 -2.65 -2.43 8.55
C LYS A 225 -3.97 -3.17 8.71
N ALA A 226 -5.09 -2.46 8.59
CA ALA A 226 -6.41 -3.06 8.56
C ALA A 226 -6.57 -3.95 7.32
N SER A 227 -7.11 -5.16 7.51
CA SER A 227 -7.42 -6.09 6.43
C SER A 227 -8.81 -5.80 5.87
N GLU A 228 -8.96 -5.74 4.55
CA GLU A 228 -10.26 -5.55 3.87
C GLU A 228 -11.25 -6.70 4.12
N ARG A 229 -10.81 -7.83 4.70
CA ARG A 229 -11.66 -9.01 4.96
C ARG A 229 -12.19 -9.15 6.39
N GLN A 230 -11.79 -8.27 7.32
CA GLN A 230 -12.19 -8.39 8.72
C GLN A 230 -12.90 -7.12 9.20
N GLU A 231 -14.20 -7.22 9.43
CA GLU A 231 -15.01 -6.25 10.19
C GLU A 231 -14.68 -6.24 11.69
N ALA A 232 -13.49 -6.71 12.10
CA ALA A 232 -13.07 -6.82 13.48
C ALA A 232 -11.62 -6.36 13.63
N PHE A 233 -11.42 -5.30 14.41
CA PHE A 233 -10.10 -4.87 14.86
C PHE A 233 -9.69 -5.76 16.05
N CYS A 234 -8.81 -6.76 15.84
CA CYS A 234 -8.25 -7.49 16.98
C CYS A 234 -7.12 -6.64 17.61
N VAL A 235 -7.36 -6.15 18.83
CA VAL A 235 -6.33 -5.48 19.65
C VAL A 235 -5.44 -6.58 20.22
N ILE A 236 -4.16 -6.59 19.86
CA ILE A 236 -3.17 -7.45 20.50
C ILE A 236 -2.80 -6.80 21.83
N SER A 237 -3.50 -7.18 22.90
CA SER A 237 -3.05 -6.92 24.28
C SER A 237 -2.05 -7.99 24.69
N GLU A 238 -0.81 -7.60 25.02
CA GLU A 238 0.10 -8.50 25.74
C GLU A 238 -0.49 -8.76 27.14
N LEU A 239 -0.76 -10.03 27.44
CA LEU A 239 -1.04 -10.49 28.81
C LEU A 239 0.25 -10.37 29.64
N PRO A 240 0.17 -10.00 30.93
CA PRO A 240 1.33 -9.99 31.82
C PRO A 240 1.94 -11.39 31.93
N GLU A 241 3.27 -11.46 32.08
CA GLU A 241 4.01 -12.72 32.14
C GLU A 241 3.46 -13.63 33.25
N GLY A 242 2.95 -14.82 32.86
CA GLY A 242 2.44 -15.83 33.79
C GLY A 242 1.21 -16.63 33.33
N PHE A 243 0.56 -16.28 32.21
CA PHE A 243 -0.62 -17.02 31.71
C PHE A 243 -0.27 -17.87 30.49
N GLN A 244 -0.48 -19.19 30.58
CA GLN A 244 -0.34 -20.11 29.45
C GLN A 244 -1.36 -19.80 28.35
N SER A 245 -0.91 -20.01 27.10
CA SER A 245 -1.61 -19.74 25.85
C SER A 245 -3.09 -20.20 25.84
N GLY A 246 -4.00 -19.23 25.96
CA GLY A 246 -5.40 -19.35 25.58
C GLY A 246 -5.67 -18.69 24.21
N PRO A 247 -6.78 -19.01 23.53
CA PRO A 247 -7.09 -18.50 22.20
C PRO A 247 -7.24 -16.97 22.19
N LEU A 248 -6.77 -16.35 21.11
CA LEU A 248 -6.96 -14.94 20.78
C LEU A 248 -8.45 -14.56 20.90
N LEU A 249 -8.80 -13.73 21.90
CA LEU A 249 -10.12 -13.14 22.02
C LEU A 249 -10.27 -12.02 20.99
N CYS A 250 -10.79 -12.35 19.80
CA CYS A 250 -11.35 -11.34 18.91
C CYS A 250 -12.77 -11.02 19.39
N LEU A 251 -12.96 -9.83 19.97
CA LEU A 251 -14.28 -9.31 20.29
C LEU A 251 -15.02 -8.94 19.00
N PRO A 252 -16.19 -9.51 18.69
CA PRO A 252 -17.02 -9.06 17.59
C PRO A 252 -17.62 -7.68 17.92
N CYS A 253 -17.54 -6.74 16.98
CA CYS A 253 -18.08 -5.37 17.09
C CYS A 253 -19.62 -5.27 17.09
N CYS A 254 -20.34 -6.34 17.41
CA CYS A 254 -21.81 -6.35 17.44
C CYS A 254 -22.33 -6.92 18.76
N LEU A 255 -22.25 -6.13 19.83
CA LEU A 255 -23.15 -6.27 20.98
C LEU A 255 -23.75 -4.89 21.30
N PRO A 256 -25.08 -4.76 21.38
CA PRO A 256 -25.75 -3.50 21.74
C PRO A 256 -25.38 -3.09 23.19
N PRO A 257 -25.56 -1.81 23.56
CA PRO A 257 -25.10 -1.29 24.84
C PRO A 257 -25.83 -1.99 25.98
N PHE A 258 -25.12 -2.82 26.74
CA PHE A 258 -25.58 -3.22 28.06
C PHE A 258 -25.41 -2.02 28.98
N ILE A 259 -26.56 -1.50 29.42
CA ILE A 259 -26.70 -0.52 30.48
C ILE A 259 -26.16 -1.16 31.77
N LEU A 260 -25.02 -0.68 32.28
CA LEU A 260 -24.68 -0.87 33.69
C LEU A 260 -25.43 0.21 34.49
N GLN A 261 -26.49 -0.21 35.18
CA GLN A 261 -26.96 0.49 36.38
C GLN A 261 -26.05 0.12 37.56
N ALA A 262 -25.95 1.09 38.48
CA ALA A 262 -25.05 1.17 39.63
C ALA A 262 -25.00 -0.06 40.54
#